data_AF-A0A914K1V9-F1
#
_entry.id   AF-A0A914K1V9-F1
#
_cell.length_a   1.000
_cell.length_b   1.000
_cell.length_c   1.000
_cell.angle_alpha   90.00
_cell.angle_beta   90.00
_cell.angle_gamma   90.00
#
_symmetry.space_group_name_H-M   'P 1'
#
loop_
_entity.id
_entity.type
_entity.pdbx_description
1 polymer ?
#
loop_
_entity_poly.entity_id
_entity_poly.type
_entity_poly.pdbx_seq_one_letter_code
_entity_poly.pdbx_strand_id
1 'polypeptide(L)'
;MDDEWLQGGYWKQNLYLLQEKAPRPILVRCNRRIFNCPDFYGDEFHGLIERSEAEMMLKNAGEGSYLVRASKRSENAYTLCIMFDNNVLNYKLFYDGMHYVGEKRFETVELLVADGLISMFIDKHASEYIKRMADEAIYEQSPYSQYNRNDEEALQVRARTQKPRPHNFNAFTFKIPHYCDFCRNFMWGLVQQGVRCMDCGFAAHKKCSEQAKHDCRPEAKYVKRMFAVDLSTLCMAHSVRIPPVLVKCIDEVERRGIDQEGIYRVSGSHEQMEKLRRQFDLGINVELSNVEDIHTVCGLLKLYLRLLPQQLVPYSVFRSLLQAFSVSTDHRERIKNCRQALTELNEANAFTLNTLLDHLRQVSQHSGLNKMTPENLATIFSPTIFCAGEKPMLPEQQHRLLFFLITTPRVISLITDHRQNHA
;
A
#
# COMPACT_ATOMS: atom_id res chain seq x y z
N MET A 1 26.84 2.16 6.94
CA MET A 1 25.77 3.13 7.31
C MET A 1 24.99 3.29 6.04
N ASP A 2 24.04 2.39 5.85
CA ASP A 2 23.91 1.70 4.57
C ASP A 2 22.94 2.41 3.62
N ASP A 3 23.33 2.46 2.35
CA ASP A 3 22.55 2.84 1.15
C ASP A 3 21.23 2.04 0.98
N GLU A 4 20.85 1.20 1.95
CA GLU A 4 19.69 0.30 1.96
C GLU A 4 18.33 1.02 1.95
N TRP A 5 18.27 2.30 2.36
CA TRP A 5 17.01 3.08 2.41
C TRP A 5 16.63 3.78 1.09
N LEU A 6 17.51 3.73 0.09
CA LEU A 6 17.35 4.43 -1.20
C LEU A 6 16.99 3.49 -2.37
N GLN A 7 17.15 2.18 -2.22
CA GLN A 7 16.84 1.20 -3.26
C GLN A 7 15.42 0.64 -3.10
N GLY A 8 14.44 1.42 -3.54
CA GLY A 8 13.04 0.98 -3.64
C GLY A 8 12.40 1.49 -4.93
N GLY A 9 11.29 0.88 -5.34
CA GLY A 9 10.47 1.35 -6.47
C GLY A 9 9.99 2.80 -6.31
N TYR A 10 9.09 3.26 -7.20
CA TYR A 10 8.64 4.66 -7.20
C TYR A 10 8.18 5.15 -5.81
N TRP A 11 7.48 4.30 -5.05
CA TRP A 11 7.08 4.52 -3.65
C TRP A 11 8.02 3.81 -2.68
N LYS A 12 8.41 4.49 -1.60
CA LYS A 12 9.31 3.97 -0.57
C LYS A 12 8.54 3.14 0.45
N GLN A 13 8.80 1.83 0.49
CA GLN A 13 8.00 0.86 1.25
C GLN A 13 8.48 0.59 2.68
N ASN A 14 9.66 1.07 3.08
CA ASN A 14 10.28 0.66 4.35
C ASN A 14 9.41 0.96 5.58
N LEU A 15 8.75 2.13 5.63
CA LEU A 15 7.83 2.47 6.73
C LEU A 15 6.56 1.61 6.73
N TYR A 16 6.08 1.19 5.55
CA TYR A 16 4.95 0.26 5.45
C TYR A 16 5.34 -1.11 6.00
N LEU A 17 6.50 -1.63 5.61
CA LEU A 17 7.03 -2.90 6.11
C LEU A 17 7.31 -2.87 7.61
N LEU A 18 7.71 -1.71 8.17
CA LEU A 18 7.84 -1.54 9.61
C LEU A 18 6.49 -1.57 10.32
N GLN A 19 5.45 -0.91 9.77
CA GLN A 19 4.10 -1.01 10.32
C GLN A 19 3.59 -2.46 10.34
N GLU A 20 3.81 -3.22 9.26
CA GLU A 20 3.42 -4.64 9.20
C GLU A 20 4.15 -5.52 10.23
N LYS A 21 5.36 -5.11 10.65
CA LYS A 21 6.15 -5.79 11.69
C LYS A 21 5.82 -5.34 13.11
N ALA A 22 5.06 -4.25 13.27
CA ALA A 22 4.76 -3.70 14.59
C ALA A 22 3.97 -4.71 15.45
N PRO A 23 4.21 -4.74 16.78
CA PRO A 23 3.43 -5.59 17.69
C PRO A 23 1.93 -5.27 17.59
N ARG A 24 1.12 -6.33 17.65
CA ARG A 24 -0.35 -6.19 17.71
C ARG A 24 -0.80 -6.05 19.17
N PRO A 25 -1.92 -5.35 19.44
CA PRO A 25 -2.45 -5.21 20.79
C PRO A 25 -2.84 -6.58 21.35
N ILE A 26 -2.38 -6.88 22.58
CA ILE A 26 -2.77 -8.07 23.33
C ILE A 26 -3.53 -7.62 24.57
N LEU A 27 -4.85 -7.81 24.56
CA LEU A 27 -5.68 -7.46 25.70
C LEU A 27 -5.39 -8.38 26.90
N VAL A 28 -4.92 -7.82 28.01
CA VAL A 28 -4.95 -8.51 29.30
C VAL A 28 -6.36 -8.35 29.86
N ARG A 29 -7.13 -9.43 29.94
CA ARG A 29 -8.53 -9.39 30.40
C ARG A 29 -8.61 -9.36 31.92
N CYS A 30 -9.50 -8.53 32.45
CA CYS A 30 -9.82 -8.53 33.86
C CYS A 30 -10.72 -9.72 34.23
N ASN A 31 -10.22 -10.63 35.04
CA ASN A 31 -10.99 -11.77 35.54
C ASN A 31 -11.78 -11.45 36.84
N ARG A 32 -11.72 -10.21 37.33
CA ARG A 32 -12.39 -9.76 38.56
C ARG A 32 -13.66 -8.99 38.21
N ARG A 33 -14.73 -9.16 38.99
CA ARG A 33 -15.91 -8.30 38.89
C ARG A 33 -15.61 -6.94 39.50
N ILE A 34 -15.74 -5.89 38.69
CA ILE A 34 -15.53 -4.51 39.11
C ILE A 34 -16.88 -3.79 39.13
N PHE A 35 -17.32 -3.39 40.32
CA PHE A 35 -18.64 -2.75 40.50
C PHE A 35 -18.72 -1.31 39.98
N ASN A 36 -17.58 -0.61 39.88
CA ASN A 36 -17.49 0.78 39.44
C ASN A 36 -16.72 0.92 38.12
N CYS A 37 -16.96 0.02 37.16
CA CYS A 37 -16.41 0.15 35.82
C CYS A 37 -17.12 1.29 35.07
N PRO A 38 -16.41 2.29 34.54
CA PRO A 38 -17.02 3.28 33.67
C PRO A 38 -17.62 2.62 32.43
N ASP A 39 -18.75 3.13 31.94
CA ASP A 39 -19.51 2.55 30.83
C ASP A 39 -18.73 2.50 29.50
N PHE A 40 -17.68 3.30 29.37
CA PHE A 40 -16.81 3.38 28.20
C PHE A 40 -15.57 2.48 28.28
N TYR A 41 -15.46 1.63 29.30
CA TYR A 41 -14.44 0.57 29.34
C TYR A 41 -15.07 -0.81 29.43
N GLY A 42 -14.37 -1.80 28.87
CA GLY A 42 -14.73 -3.21 28.92
C GLY A 42 -13.74 -4.05 29.74
N ASP A 43 -13.45 -5.24 29.22
CA ASP A 43 -12.57 -6.24 29.84
C ASP A 43 -11.13 -5.75 30.09
N GLU A 44 -10.72 -4.66 29.45
CA GLU A 44 -9.43 -4.01 29.66
C GLU A 44 -9.31 -3.30 31.02
N PHE A 45 -10.43 -2.96 31.66
CA PHE A 45 -10.40 -2.21 32.91
C PHE A 45 -10.19 -3.11 34.12
N HIS A 46 -9.16 -2.80 34.91
CA HIS A 46 -8.77 -3.56 36.10
C HIS A 46 -9.13 -2.86 37.41
N GLY A 47 -9.74 -1.68 37.35
CA GLY A 47 -10.07 -0.92 38.55
C GLY A 47 -8.80 -0.41 39.25
N LEU A 48 -8.85 -0.33 40.57
CA LEU A 48 -7.74 0.17 41.37
C LEU A 48 -6.74 -0.96 41.66
N ILE A 49 -5.75 -1.14 40.78
CA ILE A 49 -4.62 -2.06 40.98
C ILE A 49 -3.30 -1.29 41.18
N GLU A 50 -2.37 -1.91 41.90
CA GLU A 50 -1.02 -1.38 42.09
C GLU A 50 -0.22 -1.42 40.78
N ARG A 51 0.76 -0.52 40.66
CA ARG A 51 1.63 -0.49 39.48
C ARG A 51 2.42 -1.80 39.32
N SER A 52 2.90 -2.38 40.41
CA SER A 52 3.62 -3.66 40.39
C SER A 52 2.77 -4.84 39.92
N GLU A 53 1.49 -4.85 40.30
CA GLU A 53 0.52 -5.86 39.85
C GLU A 53 0.28 -5.74 38.33
N ALA A 54 0.04 -4.52 37.85
CA ALA A 54 -0.11 -4.25 36.41
C ALA A 54 1.14 -4.67 35.62
N GLU A 55 2.34 -4.33 36.12
CA GLU A 55 3.61 -4.69 35.47
C GLU A 55 3.81 -6.21 35.39
N MET A 56 3.44 -6.95 36.44
CA MET A 56 3.52 -8.41 36.45
C MET A 56 2.56 -9.03 35.42
N MET A 57 1.32 -8.55 35.35
CA MET A 57 0.32 -9.06 34.40
C MET A 57 0.75 -8.84 32.95
N LEU A 58 1.29 -7.66 32.64
CA LEU A 58 1.77 -7.30 31.32
C LEU A 58 3.02 -8.10 30.91
N LYS A 59 3.99 -8.26 31.83
CA LYS A 59 5.18 -9.09 31.56
C LYS A 59 4.82 -10.55 31.28
N ASN A 60 3.83 -11.09 31.99
CA ASN A 60 3.34 -12.46 31.76
C ASN A 60 2.62 -12.61 30.41
N ALA A 61 1.91 -11.57 29.96
CA ALA A 61 1.18 -11.57 28.69
C ALA A 61 2.09 -11.34 27.46
N GLY A 62 3.20 -10.62 27.63
CA GLY A 62 4.22 -10.42 26.59
C GLY A 62 4.11 -9.07 25.86
N GLU A 63 4.90 -8.92 24.80
CA GLU A 63 5.04 -7.70 24.01
C GLU A 63 3.71 -7.29 23.34
N GLY A 64 3.37 -6.01 23.38
CA GLY A 64 2.10 -5.49 22.86
C GLY A 64 0.92 -5.65 23.80
N SER A 65 1.13 -6.24 24.98
CA SER A 65 0.07 -6.38 25.97
C SER A 65 -0.33 -5.05 26.60
N TYR A 66 -1.62 -4.91 26.94
CA TYR A 66 -2.13 -3.69 27.56
C TYR A 66 -3.29 -3.95 28.53
N LEU A 67 -3.49 -3.00 29.45
CA LEU A 67 -4.64 -2.90 30.35
C LEU A 67 -4.87 -1.46 30.79
N VAL A 68 -6.08 -1.18 31.31
CA VAL A 68 -6.44 0.11 31.91
C VAL A 68 -6.63 -0.05 33.41
N ARG A 69 -6.07 0.87 34.20
CA ARG A 69 -6.27 0.92 35.65
C ARG A 69 -6.70 2.30 36.11
N ALA A 70 -7.44 2.35 37.21
CA ALA A 70 -7.78 3.59 37.90
C ALA A 70 -6.53 4.16 38.61
N SER A 71 -6.48 5.49 38.71
CA SER A 71 -5.46 6.22 39.44
C SER A 71 -5.92 6.50 40.86
N LYS A 72 -5.02 6.33 41.84
CA LYS A 72 -5.25 6.75 43.24
C LYS A 72 -5.23 8.26 43.43
N ARG A 73 -4.66 9.01 42.49
CA ARG A 73 -4.36 10.45 42.66
C ARG A 73 -5.58 11.36 42.48
N SER A 74 -6.59 10.92 41.74
CA SER A 74 -7.80 11.71 41.49
C SER A 74 -8.94 10.79 41.07
N GLU A 75 -10.15 11.12 41.50
CA GLU A 75 -11.38 10.48 41.00
C GLU A 75 -11.48 10.66 39.48
N ASN A 76 -11.99 9.63 38.79
CA ASN A 76 -12.15 9.59 37.33
C ASN A 76 -10.86 9.78 36.51
N ALA A 77 -9.69 9.48 37.08
CA ALA A 77 -8.46 9.40 36.31
C ALA A 77 -8.05 7.95 36.04
N TYR A 78 -7.75 7.68 34.77
CA TYR A 78 -7.40 6.35 34.29
C TYR A 78 -5.99 6.36 33.68
N THR A 79 -5.31 5.24 33.78
CA THR A 79 -3.97 5.03 33.22
C THR A 79 -3.99 3.82 32.32
N LEU A 80 -3.59 4.02 31.08
CA LEU A 80 -3.31 2.96 30.12
C LEU A 80 -1.88 2.47 30.37
N CYS A 81 -1.74 1.17 30.60
CA CYS A 81 -0.45 0.51 30.76
C CYS A 81 -0.20 -0.38 29.53
N ILE A 82 0.95 -0.23 28.87
CA ILE A 82 1.30 -0.96 27.65
C ILE A 82 2.70 -1.55 27.81
N MET A 83 2.87 -2.82 27.43
CA MET A 83 4.17 -3.48 27.30
C MET A 83 4.75 -3.20 25.92
N PHE A 84 5.87 -2.48 25.87
CA PHE A 84 6.61 -2.23 24.65
C PHE A 84 8.11 -2.24 24.92
N ASP A 85 8.86 -2.92 24.08
CA ASP A 85 10.31 -3.05 24.16
C ASP A 85 10.81 -3.50 25.54
N ASN A 86 10.19 -4.56 26.08
CA ASN A 86 10.46 -5.10 27.42
C ASN A 86 10.19 -4.13 28.58
N ASN A 87 9.51 -3.01 28.34
CA ASN A 87 9.20 -1.99 29.33
C ASN A 87 7.69 -1.74 29.42
N VAL A 88 7.21 -1.47 30.63
CA VAL A 88 5.81 -1.08 30.86
C VAL A 88 5.69 0.43 30.85
N LEU A 89 5.06 0.95 29.80
CA LEU A 89 4.78 2.35 29.58
C LEU A 89 3.42 2.69 30.20
N ASN A 90 3.34 3.86 30.84
CA ASN A 90 2.13 4.31 31.55
C ASN A 90 1.69 5.65 30.97
N TYR A 91 0.49 5.68 30.40
CA TYR A 91 -0.09 6.87 29.77
C TYR A 91 -1.35 7.30 30.51
N LYS A 92 -1.49 8.59 30.76
CA LYS A 92 -2.76 9.14 31.24
C LYS A 92 -3.79 9.02 30.13
N LEU A 93 -4.88 8.32 30.41
CA LEU A 93 -5.94 8.06 29.44
C LEU A 93 -7.10 9.03 29.69
N PHE A 94 -7.57 9.64 28.61
CA PHE A 94 -8.68 10.58 28.63
C PHE A 94 -9.83 10.09 27.75
N TYR A 95 -11.01 10.63 28.00
CA TYR A 95 -12.23 10.31 27.28
C TYR A 95 -13.12 11.55 27.13
N ASP A 96 -13.45 11.92 25.90
CA ASP A 96 -14.35 13.03 25.55
C ASP A 96 -15.49 12.58 24.60
N GLY A 97 -15.90 11.31 24.73
CA GLY A 97 -16.70 10.57 23.75
C GLY A 97 -15.85 9.67 22.85
N MET A 98 -14.53 9.91 22.82
CA MET A 98 -13.51 9.06 22.19
C MET A 98 -12.32 8.91 23.15
N HIS A 99 -11.56 7.83 23.04
CA HIS A 99 -10.37 7.59 23.83
C HIS A 99 -9.15 8.32 23.26
N TYR A 100 -8.31 8.91 24.13
CA TYR A 100 -7.06 9.55 23.70
C TYR A 100 -6.00 9.67 24.79
N VAL A 101 -4.75 9.72 24.35
CA VAL A 101 -3.56 10.04 25.17
C VAL A 101 -2.90 11.34 24.70
N GLY A 102 -3.04 11.68 23.41
CA GLY A 102 -2.46 12.88 22.79
C GLY A 102 -3.48 13.59 21.89
N GLU A 103 -3.07 14.01 20.70
CA GLU A 103 -3.95 14.74 19.76
C GLU A 103 -5.01 13.84 19.11
N LYS A 104 -4.66 12.59 18.80
CA LYS A 104 -5.53 11.65 18.07
C LYS A 104 -6.66 11.10 18.95
N ARG A 105 -7.85 10.94 18.37
CA ARG A 105 -9.05 10.36 19.00
C ARG A 105 -9.37 8.98 18.41
N PHE A 106 -9.79 8.05 19.25
CA PHE A 106 -10.07 6.67 18.87
C PHE A 106 -11.41 6.19 19.45
N GLU A 107 -12.12 5.37 18.68
CA GLU A 107 -13.41 4.79 19.10
C GLU A 107 -13.25 3.78 20.23
N THR A 108 -12.15 3.03 20.25
CA THR A 108 -11.85 2.00 21.26
C THR A 108 -10.43 2.15 21.80
N VAL A 109 -10.22 1.66 23.02
CA VAL A 109 -8.87 1.58 23.62
C VAL A 109 -7.96 0.68 22.77
N GLU A 110 -8.49 -0.40 22.19
CA GLU A 110 -7.73 -1.30 21.33
C GLU A 110 -7.14 -0.57 20.10
N LEU A 111 -7.92 0.27 19.42
CA LEU A 111 -7.46 1.06 18.28
C LEU A 111 -6.38 2.07 18.67
N LEU A 112 -6.55 2.71 19.84
CA LEU A 112 -5.56 3.61 20.41
C LEU A 112 -4.23 2.88 20.66
N VAL A 113 -4.29 1.70 21.30
CA VAL A 113 -3.11 0.89 21.59
C VAL A 113 -2.46 0.40 20.30
N ALA A 114 -3.24 -0.03 19.31
CA ALA A 114 -2.72 -0.46 18.02
C ALA A 114 -1.97 0.68 17.29
N ASP A 115 -2.55 1.88 17.20
CA ASP A 115 -1.88 3.05 16.62
C ASP A 115 -0.62 3.42 17.43
N GLY A 116 -0.70 3.37 18.76
CA GLY A 116 0.42 3.64 19.66
C GLY A 116 1.59 2.67 19.47
N LEU A 117 1.33 1.36 19.41
CA LEU A 117 2.35 0.33 19.16
C LEU A 117 3.02 0.51 17.79
N ILE A 118 2.25 0.85 16.76
CA ILE A 118 2.78 1.18 15.43
C ILE A 118 3.71 2.40 15.52
N SER A 119 3.26 3.49 16.15
CA SER A 119 4.08 4.71 16.30
C SER A 119 5.37 4.44 17.08
N MET A 120 5.30 3.75 18.21
CA MET A 120 6.47 3.41 19.02
C MET A 120 7.45 2.50 18.28
N PHE A 121 6.94 1.50 17.53
CA PHE A 121 7.78 0.60 16.75
C PHE A 121 8.48 1.32 15.60
N ILE A 122 7.76 2.19 14.89
CA ILE A 122 8.34 2.98 13.79
C ILE A 122 9.37 3.98 14.32
N ASP A 123 9.08 4.70 15.40
CA ASP A 123 10.03 5.64 15.99
C ASP A 123 11.30 4.93 16.48
N LYS A 124 11.16 3.75 17.09
CA LYS A 124 12.31 2.94 17.53
C LYS A 124 13.24 2.56 16.37
N HIS A 125 12.70 2.21 15.21
CA HIS A 125 13.48 1.66 14.09
C HIS A 125 13.85 2.68 13.01
N ALA A 126 13.11 3.80 12.90
CA ALA A 126 13.23 4.73 11.78
C ALA A 126 13.19 6.21 12.18
N SER A 127 13.29 6.58 13.47
CA SER A 127 13.24 7.99 13.89
C SER A 127 14.30 8.88 13.22
N GLU A 128 15.54 8.41 13.09
CA GLU A 128 16.62 9.11 12.36
C GLU A 128 16.23 9.36 10.89
N TYR A 129 15.70 8.33 10.22
CA TYR A 129 15.24 8.41 8.84
C TYR A 129 14.06 9.37 8.67
N ILE A 130 13.05 9.28 9.55
CA ILE A 130 11.84 10.12 9.51
C ILE A 130 12.18 11.59 9.73
N LYS A 131 13.15 11.91 10.59
CA LYS A 131 13.61 13.30 10.77
C LYS A 131 14.15 13.89 9.47
N ARG A 132 14.88 13.11 8.69
CA ARG A 132 15.54 13.53 7.43
C ARG A 132 14.63 13.46 6.21
N MET A 133 13.58 12.64 6.22
CA MET A 133 12.81 12.32 5.00
C MET A 133 12.16 13.52 4.30
N ALA A 134 11.76 14.55 5.06
CA ALA A 134 11.19 15.77 4.50
C ALA A 134 12.31 16.66 3.93
N ASP A 135 13.39 16.82 4.70
CA ASP A 135 14.49 17.74 4.38
C ASP A 135 15.32 17.25 3.18
N GLU A 136 15.39 15.93 2.97
CA GLU A 136 16.05 15.32 1.82
C GLU A 136 15.18 15.23 0.55
N ALA A 137 13.88 15.46 0.68
CA ALA A 137 12.97 15.35 -0.45
C ALA A 137 12.99 16.65 -1.28
N ILE A 138 13.27 16.51 -2.57
CA ILE A 138 13.25 17.62 -3.52
C ILE A 138 11.81 17.80 -4.01
N TYR A 139 11.18 18.92 -3.65
CA TYR A 139 9.77 19.18 -3.99
C TYR A 139 9.47 19.08 -5.48
N GLU A 140 10.36 19.58 -6.35
CA GLU A 140 10.19 19.54 -7.81
C GLU A 140 10.15 18.11 -8.37
N GLN A 141 10.72 17.15 -7.64
CA GLN A 141 10.71 15.73 -7.98
C GLN A 141 9.57 14.97 -7.28
N SER A 142 8.75 15.66 -6.50
CA SER A 142 7.63 15.07 -5.79
C SER A 142 6.53 14.63 -6.76
N PRO A 143 5.78 13.55 -6.42
CA PRO A 143 4.59 13.15 -7.18
C PRO A 143 3.62 14.29 -7.45
N TYR A 144 3.39 15.17 -6.48
CA TYR A 144 2.50 16.32 -6.65
C TYR A 144 3.04 17.35 -7.66
N SER A 145 4.29 17.79 -7.50
CA SER A 145 4.87 18.81 -8.39
C SER A 145 5.04 18.30 -9.82
N GLN A 146 5.50 17.05 -9.99
CA GLN A 146 5.67 16.46 -11.32
C GLN A 146 4.33 16.36 -12.05
N TYR A 147 3.28 16.01 -11.33
CA TYR A 147 1.93 15.97 -11.87
C TYR A 147 1.47 17.36 -12.35
N ASN A 148 1.56 18.37 -11.49
CA ASN A 148 1.10 19.73 -11.83
C ASN A 148 1.90 20.41 -12.93
N ARG A 149 3.23 20.19 -13.01
CA ARG A 149 4.04 20.72 -14.12
C ARG A 149 3.57 20.16 -15.46
N ASN A 150 3.24 18.88 -15.49
CA ASN A 150 2.82 18.20 -16.71
C ASN A 150 1.41 18.62 -17.15
N ASP A 151 0.52 19.00 -16.21
CA ASP A 151 -0.79 19.60 -16.53
C ASP A 151 -0.65 20.95 -17.25
N GLU A 152 0.34 21.80 -16.89
CA GLU A 152 0.56 23.08 -17.59
C GLU A 152 1.03 22.88 -19.04
N GLU A 153 1.93 21.93 -19.26
CA GLU A 153 2.42 21.59 -20.60
C GLU A 153 1.30 21.03 -21.48
N ALA A 154 0.44 20.16 -20.92
CA ALA A 154 -0.60 19.47 -21.66
C ALA A 154 -1.79 20.36 -22.05
N LEU A 155 -2.17 21.32 -21.19
CA LEU A 155 -3.34 22.18 -21.44
C LEU A 155 -3.05 23.37 -22.38
N GLN A 156 -1.82 23.52 -22.91
CA GLN A 156 -1.38 24.71 -23.67
C GLN A 156 -1.80 26.03 -23.01
N VAL A 157 -1.96 26.02 -21.67
CA VAL A 157 -2.32 27.22 -20.94
C VAL A 157 -1.05 28.06 -20.95
N ARG A 158 -1.01 29.08 -21.81
CA ARG A 158 -0.05 30.17 -21.72
C ARG A 158 0.09 30.48 -20.24
N ALA A 159 1.32 30.41 -19.71
CA ALA A 159 1.66 30.73 -18.34
C ALA A 159 1.13 32.13 -17.99
N ARG A 160 -0.16 32.23 -17.66
CA ARG A 160 -0.70 33.31 -16.87
C ARG A 160 -0.02 33.10 -15.55
N THR A 161 0.79 34.07 -15.15
CA THR A 161 1.41 34.20 -13.84
C THR A 161 0.40 33.84 -12.75
N GLN A 162 0.29 32.55 -12.44
CA GLN A 162 -0.62 32.07 -11.42
C GLN A 162 -0.03 32.57 -10.11
N LYS A 163 -0.79 33.39 -9.40
CA LYS A 163 -0.38 33.85 -8.07
C LYS A 163 -0.13 32.62 -7.21
N PRO A 164 0.93 32.61 -6.40
CA PRO A 164 1.20 31.50 -5.48
C PRO A 164 -0.02 31.30 -4.59
N ARG A 165 -0.62 30.11 -4.67
CA ARG A 165 -1.81 29.73 -3.89
C ARG A 165 -1.40 28.71 -2.83
N PRO A 166 -1.54 29.02 -1.54
CA PRO A 166 -1.23 28.06 -0.48
C PRO A 166 -2.23 26.88 -0.49
N HIS A 167 -1.78 25.75 0.01
CA HIS A 167 -2.61 24.57 0.22
C HIS A 167 -3.46 24.72 1.49
N ASN A 168 -4.67 24.18 1.46
CA ASN A 168 -5.60 24.16 2.61
C ASN A 168 -5.55 22.77 3.27
N PHE A 169 -4.49 22.49 4.02
CA PHE A 169 -4.25 21.18 4.63
C PHE A 169 -5.06 20.97 5.92
N ASN A 170 -5.74 19.82 5.99
CA ASN A 170 -6.43 19.36 7.19
C ASN A 170 -5.94 17.96 7.57
N ALA A 171 -5.91 17.66 8.87
CA ALA A 171 -5.64 16.30 9.36
C ALA A 171 -6.65 15.32 8.73
N PHE A 172 -6.15 14.21 8.21
CA PHE A 172 -6.96 13.27 7.42
C PHE A 172 -6.64 11.83 7.78
N THR A 173 -7.69 11.00 7.90
CA THR A 173 -7.56 9.56 8.11
C THR A 173 -7.72 8.83 6.78
N PHE A 174 -6.64 8.20 6.33
CA PHE A 174 -6.62 7.41 5.11
C PHE A 174 -7.06 5.98 5.44
N LYS A 175 -8.14 5.51 4.79
CA LYS A 175 -8.72 4.18 5.05
C LYS A 175 -7.93 3.00 4.47
N ILE A 176 -6.96 3.29 3.60
CA ILE A 176 -6.16 2.32 2.84
C ILE A 176 -4.69 2.76 2.99
N PRO A 177 -3.69 1.89 2.79
CA PRO A 177 -2.30 2.33 2.74
C PRO A 177 -2.08 3.47 1.74
N HIS A 178 -1.70 4.65 2.23
CA HIS A 178 -1.45 5.83 1.42
C HIS A 178 -0.01 6.34 1.59
N TYR A 179 0.49 6.99 0.54
CA TYR A 179 1.86 7.49 0.48
C TYR A 179 1.84 9.01 0.32
N CYS A 180 2.86 9.65 0.86
CA CYS A 180 3.02 11.09 0.81
C CYS A 180 3.39 11.54 -0.60
N ASP A 181 2.59 12.42 -1.20
CA ASP A 181 2.83 13.00 -2.52
C ASP A 181 4.04 13.96 -2.54
N PHE A 182 4.68 14.22 -1.39
CA PHE A 182 5.91 15.01 -1.26
C PHE A 182 7.16 14.11 -1.27
N CYS A 183 7.30 13.25 -0.25
CA CYS A 183 8.54 12.47 -0.02
C CYS A 183 8.48 11.02 -0.52
N ARG A 184 7.32 10.55 -1.03
CA ARG A 184 7.05 9.19 -1.50
C ARG A 184 7.10 8.09 -0.43
N ASN A 185 7.24 8.46 0.84
CA ASN A 185 7.16 7.51 1.96
C ASN A 185 5.72 7.22 2.36
N PHE A 186 5.51 6.02 2.89
CA PHE A 186 4.25 5.58 3.47
C PHE A 186 3.83 6.47 4.66
N MET A 187 2.53 6.76 4.77
CA MET A 187 1.92 7.46 5.91
C MET A 187 1.40 6.44 6.92
N TRP A 188 2.13 6.26 8.02
CA TRP A 188 1.85 5.22 9.01
C TRP A 188 0.81 5.62 10.05
N GLY A 189 0.26 4.62 10.73
CA GLY A 189 -0.80 4.74 11.73
C GLY A 189 -2.17 4.34 11.19
N LEU A 190 -3.13 4.28 12.10
CA LEU A 190 -4.53 3.89 11.85
C LEU A 190 -5.46 5.10 11.70
N VAL A 191 -5.15 6.19 12.38
CA VAL A 191 -5.95 7.43 12.39
C VAL A 191 -5.03 8.64 12.22
N GLN A 192 -5.49 9.62 11.43
CA GLN A 192 -4.76 10.88 11.20
C GLN A 192 -3.28 10.65 10.85
N GLN A 193 -3.01 9.80 9.85
CA GLN A 193 -1.65 9.45 9.42
C GLN A 193 -0.90 10.63 8.80
N GLY A 194 -1.64 11.62 8.32
CA GLY A 194 -1.09 12.81 7.69
C GLY A 194 -2.15 13.88 7.50
N VAL A 195 -1.88 14.78 6.57
CA VAL A 195 -2.78 15.84 6.16
C VAL A 195 -3.15 15.69 4.70
N ARG A 196 -4.32 16.21 4.34
CA ARG A 196 -4.80 16.29 2.96
C ARG A 196 -5.26 17.70 2.66
N CYS A 197 -4.83 18.24 1.53
CA CYS A 197 -5.31 19.52 1.04
C CYS A 197 -6.77 19.36 0.60
N MET A 198 -7.68 20.12 1.23
CA MET A 198 -9.11 20.08 0.93
C MET A 198 -9.45 20.71 -0.43
N ASP A 199 -8.52 21.49 -0.99
CA ASP A 199 -8.66 22.17 -2.26
C ASP A 199 -8.19 21.29 -3.42
N CYS A 200 -6.95 20.78 -3.42
CA CYS A 200 -6.37 20.04 -4.56
C CYS A 200 -6.21 18.53 -4.32
N GLY A 201 -6.41 18.05 -3.09
CA GLY A 201 -6.28 16.65 -2.74
C GLY A 201 -4.87 16.17 -2.40
N PHE A 202 -3.84 17.02 -2.49
CA PHE A 202 -2.45 16.72 -2.09
C PHE A 202 -2.43 16.07 -0.69
N ALA A 203 -1.97 14.82 -0.61
CA ALA A 203 -1.74 14.13 0.65
C ALA A 203 -0.25 14.20 1.06
N ALA A 204 0.01 14.59 2.31
CA ALA A 204 1.38 14.70 2.82
C ALA A 204 1.47 14.34 4.31
N HIS A 205 2.66 13.98 4.78
CA HIS A 205 2.95 14.01 6.22
C HIS A 205 2.85 15.44 6.75
N LYS A 206 2.58 15.61 8.05
CA LYS A 206 2.51 16.93 8.71
C LYS A 206 3.75 17.80 8.42
N LYS A 207 4.97 17.28 8.66
CA LYS A 207 6.23 17.98 8.35
C LYS A 207 6.42 18.26 6.85
N CYS A 208 6.03 17.33 5.97
CA CYS A 208 6.13 17.54 4.52
C CYS A 208 5.18 18.63 4.02
N SER A 209 4.01 18.76 4.64
CA SER A 209 3.03 19.79 4.28
C SER A 209 3.52 21.21 4.57
N GLU A 210 4.35 21.37 5.61
CA GLU A 210 4.97 22.65 5.98
C GLU A 210 6.05 23.09 4.98
N GLN A 211 6.63 22.15 4.22
CA GLN A 211 7.66 22.40 3.21
C GLN A 211 7.11 22.46 1.78
N ALA A 212 5.81 22.21 1.59
CA ALA A 212 5.18 22.25 0.27
C ALA A 212 5.11 23.69 -0.26
N LYS A 213 5.35 23.87 -1.57
CA LYS A 213 5.23 25.19 -2.20
C LYS A 213 3.78 25.64 -2.30
N HIS A 214 3.59 26.95 -2.50
CA HIS A 214 2.28 27.57 -2.69
C HIS A 214 1.82 27.47 -4.15
N ASP A 215 1.61 26.25 -4.63
CA ASP A 215 1.19 25.91 -6.01
C ASP A 215 -0.08 25.05 -6.02
N CYS A 216 -0.97 25.29 -5.05
CA CYS A 216 -2.24 24.58 -4.94
C CYS A 216 -3.11 24.79 -6.18
N ARG A 217 -3.58 23.70 -6.79
CA ARG A 217 -4.50 23.71 -7.94
C ARG A 217 -5.76 22.92 -7.64
N PRO A 218 -6.86 23.58 -7.20
CA PRO A 218 -8.09 22.88 -6.88
C PRO A 218 -8.74 22.19 -8.08
N GLU A 219 -8.46 22.64 -9.30
CA GLU A 219 -8.94 22.00 -10.52
C GLU A 219 -8.39 20.55 -10.63
N ALA A 220 -7.18 20.32 -10.11
CA ALA A 220 -6.57 18.99 -10.05
C ALA A 220 -7.27 18.03 -9.07
N LYS A 221 -8.11 18.53 -8.15
CA LYS A 221 -8.85 17.72 -7.16
C LYS A 221 -9.74 16.65 -7.81
N TYR A 222 -10.28 16.97 -8.99
CA TYR A 222 -11.22 16.12 -9.71
C TYR A 222 -10.55 15.25 -10.76
N VAL A 223 -9.25 15.47 -11.02
CA VAL A 223 -8.51 14.66 -11.97
C VAL A 223 -8.14 13.35 -11.26
N LYS A 224 -8.90 12.30 -11.59
CA LYS A 224 -8.67 10.95 -11.07
C LYS A 224 -7.40 10.40 -11.73
N ARG A 225 -6.25 10.65 -11.09
CA ARG A 225 -4.98 10.00 -11.46
C ARG A 225 -5.22 8.50 -11.66
N MET A 226 -4.77 7.97 -12.79
CA MET A 226 -4.88 6.55 -13.11
C MET A 226 -3.61 5.80 -12.69
N PHE A 227 -2.45 6.43 -12.81
CA PHE A 227 -1.16 5.87 -12.42
C PHE A 227 -0.78 6.27 -11.00
N ALA A 228 0.01 5.42 -10.35
CA ALA A 228 0.52 5.63 -8.99
C ALA A 228 -0.55 5.81 -7.90
N VAL A 229 -1.77 5.32 -8.16
CA VAL A 229 -2.86 5.22 -7.19
C VAL A 229 -3.01 3.78 -6.74
N ASP A 230 -3.43 3.57 -5.49
CA ASP A 230 -3.76 2.24 -4.99
C ASP A 230 -4.83 1.57 -5.87
N LEU A 231 -4.61 0.29 -6.16
CA LEU A 231 -5.41 -0.46 -7.12
C LEU A 231 -6.87 -0.57 -6.69
N SER A 232 -7.13 -0.85 -5.41
CA SER A 232 -8.48 -0.96 -4.86
C SER A 232 -9.19 0.39 -4.89
N THR A 233 -8.49 1.45 -4.52
CA THR A 233 -8.98 2.83 -4.56
C THR A 233 -9.40 3.24 -5.96
N LEU A 234 -8.56 2.96 -6.96
CA LEU A 234 -8.86 3.25 -8.37
C LEU A 234 -10.08 2.47 -8.85
N CYS A 235 -10.13 1.17 -8.57
CA CYS A 235 -11.25 0.30 -8.96
C CYS A 235 -12.58 0.79 -8.36
N MET A 236 -12.60 1.11 -7.07
CA MET A 236 -13.78 1.68 -6.40
C MET A 236 -14.19 3.03 -6.99
N ALA A 237 -13.23 3.95 -7.19
CA ALA A 237 -13.51 5.30 -7.69
C ALA A 237 -14.05 5.33 -9.13
N HIS A 238 -13.71 4.33 -9.94
CA HIS A 238 -14.20 4.16 -11.31
C HIS A 238 -15.33 3.14 -11.44
N SER A 239 -15.76 2.51 -10.33
CA SER A 239 -16.79 1.47 -10.31
C SER A 239 -16.48 0.31 -11.28
N VAL A 240 -15.22 -0.12 -11.28
CA VAL A 240 -14.70 -1.24 -12.09
C VAL A 240 -14.00 -2.24 -11.19
N ARG A 241 -13.86 -3.50 -11.64
CA ARG A 241 -13.08 -4.53 -10.92
C ARG A 241 -11.63 -4.64 -11.35
N ILE A 242 -11.32 -4.15 -12.56
CA ILE A 242 -10.00 -4.20 -13.18
C ILE A 242 -9.71 -2.79 -13.72
N PRO A 243 -8.49 -2.25 -13.56
CA PRO A 243 -8.13 -0.92 -14.05
C PRO A 243 -8.29 -0.78 -15.58
N PRO A 244 -8.89 0.32 -16.06
CA PRO A 244 -9.06 0.55 -17.50
C PRO A 244 -7.74 0.61 -18.27
N VAL A 245 -6.66 1.11 -17.63
CA VAL A 245 -5.32 1.16 -18.23
C VAL A 245 -4.82 -0.25 -18.58
N LEU A 246 -4.99 -1.20 -17.65
CA LEU A 246 -4.55 -2.58 -17.85
C LEU A 246 -5.35 -3.24 -18.98
N VAL A 247 -6.67 -3.13 -18.94
CA VAL A 247 -7.58 -3.72 -19.94
C VAL A 247 -7.26 -3.19 -21.34
N LYS A 248 -7.22 -1.86 -21.52
CA LYS A 248 -6.90 -1.26 -22.82
C LYS A 248 -5.55 -1.72 -23.36
N CYS A 249 -4.53 -1.80 -22.52
CA CYS A 249 -3.20 -2.27 -22.95
C CYS A 249 -3.20 -3.75 -23.33
N ILE A 250 -3.89 -4.61 -22.57
CA ILE A 250 -4.02 -6.04 -22.86
C ILE A 250 -4.76 -6.23 -24.19
N ASP A 251 -5.93 -5.60 -24.34
CA ASP A 251 -6.76 -5.71 -25.53
C ASP A 251 -5.98 -5.31 -26.79
N GLU A 252 -5.19 -4.23 -26.72
CA GLU A 252 -4.40 -3.76 -27.86
C GLU A 252 -3.23 -4.70 -28.20
N VAL A 253 -2.59 -5.29 -27.18
CA VAL A 253 -1.52 -6.29 -27.38
C VAL A 253 -2.08 -7.57 -27.97
N GLU A 254 -3.23 -8.06 -27.48
CA GLU A 254 -3.89 -9.25 -28.04
C GLU A 254 -4.36 -9.01 -29.48
N ARG A 255 -4.88 -7.80 -29.78
CA ARG A 255 -5.42 -7.45 -31.09
C ARG A 255 -4.39 -7.41 -32.21
N ARG A 256 -3.17 -6.91 -31.96
CA ARG A 256 -2.16 -6.73 -33.04
C ARG A 256 -0.72 -7.06 -32.64
N GLY A 257 -0.46 -7.28 -31.36
CA GLY A 257 0.88 -7.44 -30.80
C GLY A 257 1.28 -8.88 -30.50
N ILE A 258 0.31 -9.81 -30.47
CA ILE A 258 0.52 -11.13 -29.90
C ILE A 258 1.59 -11.95 -30.63
N ASP A 259 1.74 -11.76 -31.95
CA ASP A 259 2.73 -12.45 -32.78
C ASP A 259 4.05 -11.68 -32.94
N GLN A 260 4.15 -10.47 -32.38
CA GLN A 260 5.35 -9.63 -32.50
C GLN A 260 6.54 -10.25 -31.76
N GLU A 261 7.65 -10.44 -32.46
CA GLU A 261 8.87 -10.98 -31.86
C GLU A 261 9.34 -10.14 -30.66
N GLY A 262 9.61 -10.82 -29.53
CA GLY A 262 10.10 -10.18 -28.32
C GLY A 262 9.05 -9.31 -27.60
N ILE A 263 7.76 -9.55 -27.81
CA ILE A 263 6.68 -8.86 -27.08
C ILE A 263 6.94 -8.89 -25.56
N TYR A 264 6.74 -7.76 -24.88
CA TYR A 264 7.16 -7.49 -23.49
C TYR A 264 8.66 -7.51 -23.16
N ARG A 265 9.53 -8.15 -23.95
CA ARG A 265 10.98 -8.13 -23.76
C ARG A 265 11.61 -6.86 -24.31
N VAL A 266 11.26 -6.49 -25.54
CA VAL A 266 11.74 -5.28 -26.20
C VAL A 266 11.11 -4.05 -25.54
N SER A 267 11.91 -3.00 -25.36
CA SER A 267 11.48 -1.71 -24.81
C SER A 267 11.00 -0.80 -25.92
N GLY A 268 9.81 -0.22 -25.77
CA GLY A 268 9.32 0.84 -26.64
C GLY A 268 9.81 2.23 -26.24
N SER A 269 9.25 3.25 -26.89
CA SER A 269 9.62 4.66 -26.68
C SER A 269 9.22 5.15 -25.28
N HIS A 270 10.22 5.55 -24.48
CA HIS A 270 9.98 6.09 -23.13
C HIS A 270 9.21 7.42 -23.16
N GLU A 271 9.51 8.27 -24.14
CA GLU A 271 8.80 9.53 -24.32
C GLU A 271 7.32 9.31 -24.62
N GLN A 272 7.00 8.35 -25.49
CA GLN A 272 5.63 8.03 -25.85
C GLN A 272 4.87 7.34 -24.71
N MET A 273 5.55 6.47 -23.93
CA MET A 273 4.98 5.90 -22.70
C MET A 273 4.57 6.98 -21.70
N GLU A 274 5.45 7.95 -21.43
CA GLU A 274 5.13 9.05 -20.53
C GLU A 274 4.01 9.94 -21.08
N LYS A 275 3.97 10.16 -22.40
CA LYS A 275 2.86 10.88 -23.04
C LYS A 275 1.51 10.15 -22.86
N LEU A 276 1.47 8.83 -23.08
CA LEU A 276 0.25 8.03 -22.92
C LEU A 276 -0.20 7.99 -21.45
N ARG A 277 0.74 7.79 -20.53
CA ARG A 277 0.49 7.87 -19.09
C ARG A 277 -0.19 9.20 -18.73
N ARG A 278 0.34 10.33 -19.22
CA ARG A 278 -0.24 11.66 -18.99
C ARG A 278 -1.68 11.74 -19.48
N GLN A 279 -1.96 11.24 -20.69
CA GLN A 279 -3.32 11.26 -21.25
C GLN A 279 -4.31 10.45 -20.40
N PHE A 280 -3.88 9.29 -19.90
CA PHE A 280 -4.68 8.48 -18.98
C PHE A 280 -4.96 9.19 -17.67
N ASP A 281 -3.93 9.79 -17.05
CA ASP A 281 -4.06 10.52 -15.80
C ASP A 281 -5.02 11.72 -15.92
N LEU A 282 -5.00 12.42 -17.07
CA LEU A 282 -5.91 13.52 -17.38
C LEU A 282 -7.35 13.09 -17.71
N GLY A 283 -7.63 11.77 -17.74
CA GLY A 283 -8.93 11.26 -18.16
C GLY A 283 -9.26 11.52 -19.63
N ILE A 284 -8.25 11.85 -20.45
CA ILE A 284 -8.40 11.96 -21.91
C ILE A 284 -8.66 10.56 -22.44
N ASN A 285 -9.59 10.43 -23.40
CA ASN A 285 -9.80 9.13 -24.05
C ASN A 285 -8.54 8.73 -24.83
N VAL A 286 -7.78 7.78 -24.29
CA VAL A 286 -6.58 7.25 -24.93
C VAL A 286 -6.97 6.13 -25.90
N GLU A 287 -6.66 6.33 -27.18
CA GLU A 287 -6.75 5.34 -28.25
C GLU A 287 -5.36 4.75 -28.52
N LEU A 288 -5.12 3.55 -27.99
CA LEU A 288 -3.82 2.87 -28.14
C LEU A 288 -3.58 2.33 -29.56
N SER A 289 -4.63 2.26 -30.38
CA SER A 289 -4.54 1.92 -31.80
C SER A 289 -3.69 2.92 -32.61
N ASN A 290 -3.58 4.16 -32.13
CA ASN A 290 -2.82 5.23 -32.79
C ASN A 290 -1.31 5.18 -32.46
N VAL A 291 -0.88 4.25 -31.60
CA VAL A 291 0.51 4.04 -31.23
C VAL A 291 1.12 3.03 -32.20
N GLU A 292 2.02 3.45 -33.09
CA GLU A 292 2.62 2.53 -34.07
C GLU A 292 3.38 1.37 -33.41
N ASP A 293 4.30 1.69 -32.49
CA ASP A 293 5.11 0.69 -31.78
C ASP A 293 4.34 -0.01 -30.66
N ILE A 294 4.06 -1.29 -30.82
CA ILE A 294 3.38 -2.09 -29.80
C ILE A 294 4.22 -2.26 -28.53
N HIS A 295 5.55 -2.24 -28.63
CA HIS A 295 6.42 -2.36 -27.45
C HIS A 295 6.26 -1.17 -26.50
N THR A 296 5.82 -0.01 -27.00
CA THR A 296 5.43 1.14 -26.20
C THR A 296 4.18 0.84 -25.36
N VAL A 297 3.18 0.15 -25.91
CA VAL A 297 1.98 -0.29 -25.17
C VAL A 297 2.34 -1.35 -24.12
N CYS A 298 3.20 -2.32 -24.47
CA CYS A 298 3.73 -3.28 -23.50
C CYS A 298 4.49 -2.62 -22.35
N GLY A 299 5.30 -1.60 -22.69
CA GLY A 299 6.03 -0.81 -21.71
C GLY A 299 5.09 -0.02 -20.79
N LEU A 300 4.02 0.57 -21.34
CA LEU A 300 3.01 1.30 -20.58
C LEU A 300 2.28 0.39 -19.57
N LEU A 301 1.92 -0.83 -19.97
CA LEU A 301 1.33 -1.83 -19.06
C LEU A 301 2.29 -2.16 -17.90
N LYS A 302 3.56 -2.45 -18.22
CA LYS A 302 4.59 -2.72 -17.20
C LYS A 302 4.81 -1.51 -16.27
N LEU A 303 4.77 -0.30 -16.83
CA LEU A 303 4.91 0.95 -16.07
C LEU A 303 3.73 1.14 -15.12
N TYR A 304 2.50 0.87 -15.56
CA TYR A 304 1.30 0.93 -14.71
C TYR A 304 1.46 0.07 -13.46
N LEU A 305 1.79 -1.20 -13.64
CA LEU A 305 1.98 -2.15 -12.54
C LEU A 305 3.13 -1.75 -11.60
N ARG A 306 4.23 -1.23 -12.16
CA ARG A 306 5.41 -0.80 -11.40
C ARG A 306 5.16 0.43 -10.54
N LEU A 307 4.27 1.31 -10.98
CA LEU A 307 3.94 2.56 -10.26
C LEU A 307 2.92 2.35 -9.14
N LEU A 308 2.28 1.18 -9.03
CA LEU A 308 1.35 0.90 -7.94
C LEU A 308 2.04 1.10 -6.57
N PRO A 309 1.35 1.74 -5.58
CA PRO A 309 1.88 1.92 -4.22
C PRO A 309 2.35 0.62 -3.56
N GLN A 310 1.56 -0.44 -3.74
CA GLN A 310 1.95 -1.81 -3.48
C GLN A 310 1.94 -2.59 -4.79
N GLN A 311 2.88 -3.52 -4.96
CA GLN A 311 2.92 -4.38 -6.13
C GLN A 311 1.62 -5.19 -6.25
N LEU A 312 1.30 -5.60 -7.46
CA LEU A 312 0.06 -6.32 -7.77
C LEU A 312 -0.18 -7.53 -6.83
N VAL A 313 0.89 -8.19 -6.43
CA VAL A 313 0.88 -9.13 -5.31
C VAL A 313 1.64 -8.49 -4.13
N PRO A 314 0.94 -8.10 -3.06
CA PRO A 314 1.55 -7.54 -1.86
C PRO A 314 2.59 -8.49 -1.25
N TYR A 315 3.58 -7.93 -0.56
CA TYR A 315 4.70 -8.71 0.00
C TYR A 315 4.25 -9.82 0.96
N SER A 316 3.23 -9.59 1.78
CA SER A 316 2.65 -10.60 2.68
C SER A 316 2.17 -11.83 1.90
N VAL A 317 1.34 -11.61 0.88
CA VAL A 317 0.81 -12.65 0.01
C VAL A 317 1.93 -13.34 -0.78
N PHE A 318 2.90 -12.59 -1.28
CA PHE A 318 4.07 -13.15 -1.96
C PHE A 318 4.85 -14.12 -1.06
N ARG A 319 5.04 -13.79 0.23
CA ARG A 319 5.68 -14.70 1.20
C ARG A 319 4.85 -15.97 1.40
N SER A 320 3.55 -15.84 1.61
CA SER A 320 2.63 -16.98 1.76
C SER A 320 2.66 -17.89 0.51
N LEU A 321 2.68 -17.30 -0.68
CA LEU A 321 2.82 -18.01 -1.96
C LEU A 321 4.15 -18.76 -2.08
N LEU A 322 5.26 -18.10 -1.74
CA LEU A 322 6.58 -18.70 -1.86
C LEU A 322 6.74 -19.89 -0.90
N GLN A 323 6.20 -19.77 0.31
CA GLN A 323 6.14 -20.87 1.26
C GLN A 323 5.26 -22.01 0.72
N ALA A 324 4.04 -21.69 0.28
CA ALA A 324 3.11 -22.67 -0.29
C ALA A 324 3.70 -23.46 -1.47
N PHE A 325 4.43 -22.78 -2.35
CA PHE A 325 5.13 -23.36 -3.49
C PHE A 325 6.29 -24.28 -3.08
N SER A 326 6.98 -23.93 -1.99
CA SER A 326 8.18 -24.64 -1.53
C SER A 326 7.89 -25.82 -0.59
N VAL A 327 6.72 -25.85 0.06
CA VAL A 327 6.36 -26.84 1.09
C VAL A 327 6.15 -28.24 0.55
N SER A 328 5.58 -28.39 -0.65
CA SER A 328 5.30 -29.69 -1.25
C SER A 328 5.99 -29.83 -2.59
N THR A 329 6.38 -31.06 -2.95
CA THR A 329 6.80 -31.41 -4.32
C THR A 329 5.63 -31.91 -5.16
N ASP A 330 4.53 -32.31 -4.53
CA ASP A 330 3.32 -32.76 -5.22
C ASP A 330 2.59 -31.59 -5.91
N HIS A 331 2.27 -31.77 -7.19
CA HIS A 331 1.68 -30.72 -8.02
C HIS A 331 0.27 -30.33 -7.56
N ARG A 332 -0.55 -31.29 -7.07
CA ARG A 332 -1.92 -30.99 -6.63
C ARG A 332 -1.92 -30.24 -5.31
N GLU A 333 -1.08 -30.65 -4.37
CA GLU A 333 -0.91 -29.95 -3.10
C GLU A 333 -0.33 -28.53 -3.30
N ARG A 334 0.62 -28.35 -4.21
CA ARG A 334 1.11 -27.00 -4.60
C ARG A 334 -0.02 -26.10 -5.09
N ILE A 335 -0.89 -26.60 -5.97
CA ILE A 335 -2.05 -25.84 -6.46
C ILE A 335 -2.95 -25.42 -5.28
N LYS A 336 -3.27 -26.37 -4.39
CA LYS A 336 -4.14 -26.13 -3.25
C LYS A 336 -3.55 -25.08 -2.29
N ASN A 337 -2.27 -25.21 -1.94
CA ASN A 337 -1.59 -24.31 -1.02
C ASN A 337 -1.42 -22.90 -1.61
N CYS A 338 -1.01 -22.78 -2.87
CA CYS A 338 -0.90 -21.48 -3.53
C CYS A 338 -2.26 -20.80 -3.67
N ARG A 339 -3.33 -21.56 -3.96
CA ARG A 339 -4.69 -21.04 -3.98
C ARG A 339 -5.08 -20.47 -2.62
N GLN A 340 -4.80 -21.19 -1.53
CA GLN A 340 -5.07 -20.72 -0.18
C GLN A 340 -4.38 -19.39 0.10
N ALA A 341 -3.08 -19.27 -0.22
CA ALA A 341 -2.34 -18.03 -0.04
C ALA A 341 -2.94 -16.85 -0.85
N LEU A 342 -3.40 -17.09 -2.08
CA LEU A 342 -4.01 -16.06 -2.92
C LEU A 342 -5.38 -15.58 -2.42
N THR A 343 -6.03 -16.29 -1.50
CA THR A 343 -7.30 -15.82 -0.90
C THR A 343 -7.12 -14.55 -0.06
N GLU A 344 -5.88 -14.27 0.38
CA GLU A 344 -5.50 -13.04 1.10
C GLU A 344 -5.51 -11.80 0.19
N LEU A 345 -5.56 -11.97 -1.13
CA LEU A 345 -5.70 -10.83 -2.05
C LEU A 345 -7.09 -10.20 -1.92
N ASN A 346 -7.11 -8.86 -1.87
CA ASN A 346 -8.33 -8.12 -2.09
C ASN A 346 -8.88 -8.36 -3.51
N GLU A 347 -10.13 -7.96 -3.74
CA GLU A 347 -10.83 -8.21 -4.99
C GLU A 347 -10.12 -7.62 -6.21
N ALA A 348 -9.74 -6.35 -6.15
CA ALA A 348 -9.10 -5.65 -7.27
C ALA A 348 -7.77 -6.31 -7.67
N ASN A 349 -6.93 -6.65 -6.69
CA ASN A 349 -5.66 -7.34 -6.93
C ASN A 349 -5.89 -8.74 -7.53
N ALA A 350 -6.85 -9.51 -7.02
CA ALA A 350 -7.14 -10.85 -7.52
C ALA A 350 -7.64 -10.85 -8.97
N PHE A 351 -8.62 -10.00 -9.31
CA PHE A 351 -9.14 -9.90 -10.69
C PHE A 351 -8.09 -9.36 -11.67
N THR A 352 -7.31 -8.35 -11.26
CA THR A 352 -6.22 -7.79 -12.07
C THR A 352 -5.13 -8.82 -12.31
N LEU A 353 -4.73 -9.58 -11.29
CA LEU A 353 -3.74 -10.66 -11.41
C LEU A 353 -4.23 -11.79 -12.31
N ASN A 354 -5.49 -12.22 -12.17
CA ASN A 354 -6.06 -13.25 -13.03
C ASN A 354 -6.02 -12.82 -14.50
N THR A 355 -6.52 -11.61 -14.78
CA THR A 355 -6.57 -11.05 -16.14
C THR A 355 -5.18 -10.97 -16.76
N LEU A 356 -4.19 -10.50 -15.99
CA LEU A 356 -2.80 -10.43 -16.44
C LEU A 356 -2.23 -11.82 -16.74
N LEU A 357 -2.47 -12.81 -15.88
CA LEU A 357 -1.93 -14.16 -16.06
C LEU A 357 -2.59 -14.90 -17.22
N ASP A 358 -3.88 -14.68 -17.45
CA ASP A 358 -4.58 -15.20 -18.62
C ASP A 358 -4.02 -14.60 -19.91
N HIS A 359 -3.79 -13.28 -19.94
CA HIS A 359 -3.12 -12.61 -21.05
C HIS A 359 -1.71 -13.17 -21.32
N LEU A 360 -0.86 -13.29 -20.28
CA LEU A 360 0.49 -13.83 -20.42
C LEU A 360 0.46 -15.28 -20.93
N ARG A 361 -0.56 -16.06 -20.57
CA ARG A 361 -0.74 -17.41 -21.10
C ARG A 361 -1.07 -17.39 -22.58
N GLN A 362 -1.96 -16.52 -23.04
CA GLN A 362 -2.25 -16.36 -24.47
C GLN A 362 -0.99 -15.99 -25.27
N VAL A 363 -0.22 -15.00 -24.79
CA VAL A 363 1.06 -14.63 -25.42
C VAL A 363 2.00 -15.83 -25.51
N SER A 364 2.09 -16.64 -24.45
CA SER A 364 2.97 -17.81 -24.43
C SER A 364 2.56 -18.93 -25.40
N GLN A 365 1.27 -19.03 -25.73
CA GLN A 365 0.76 -19.99 -26.72
C GLN A 365 1.22 -19.63 -28.14
N HIS A 366 1.54 -18.36 -28.38
CA HIS A 366 2.06 -17.85 -29.65
C HIS A 366 3.61 -17.81 -29.69
N SER A 367 4.28 -18.49 -28.75
CA SER A 367 5.74 -18.49 -28.60
C SER A 367 6.51 -18.98 -29.85
N GLY A 368 5.86 -19.76 -30.73
CA GLY A 368 6.43 -20.13 -32.03
C GLY A 368 6.76 -18.93 -32.92
N LEU A 369 5.94 -17.87 -32.87
CA LEU A 369 6.11 -16.63 -33.63
C LEU A 369 6.83 -15.58 -32.78
N ASN A 370 6.25 -15.21 -31.64
CA ASN A 370 6.74 -14.09 -30.82
C ASN A 370 8.00 -14.40 -29.99
N LYS A 371 8.43 -15.67 -29.91
CA LYS A 371 9.61 -16.16 -29.15
C LYS A 371 9.53 -15.99 -27.63
N MET A 372 8.35 -15.72 -27.08
CA MET A 372 8.13 -15.48 -25.66
C MET A 372 7.50 -16.70 -24.99
N THR A 373 8.34 -17.59 -24.45
CA THR A 373 7.90 -18.73 -23.64
C THR A 373 7.39 -18.28 -22.25
N PRO A 374 6.66 -19.13 -21.51
CA PRO A 374 6.25 -18.82 -20.14
C PRO A 374 7.44 -18.46 -19.22
N GLU A 375 8.60 -19.07 -19.41
CA GLU A 375 9.83 -18.78 -18.66
C GLU A 375 10.37 -17.37 -18.98
N ASN A 376 10.38 -16.99 -20.26
CA ASN A 376 10.80 -15.65 -20.69
C ASN A 376 9.86 -14.58 -20.10
N LEU A 377 8.54 -14.80 -20.19
CA LEU A 377 7.55 -13.89 -19.63
C LEU A 377 7.64 -13.81 -18.10
N ALA A 378 7.81 -14.95 -17.42
CA ALA A 378 7.99 -14.98 -15.98
C ALA A 378 9.21 -14.17 -15.55
N THR A 379 10.33 -14.28 -16.25
CA THR A 379 11.55 -13.51 -15.96
C THR A 379 11.31 -12.00 -16.05
N ILE A 380 10.53 -11.55 -17.04
CA ILE A 380 10.23 -10.13 -17.26
C ILE A 380 9.25 -9.58 -16.24
N PHE A 381 8.18 -10.34 -15.93
CA PHE A 381 7.08 -9.85 -15.11
C PHE A 381 7.26 -10.09 -13.61
N SER A 382 8.11 -11.04 -13.18
CA SER A 382 8.37 -11.29 -11.75
C SER A 382 8.73 -10.01 -10.97
N PRO A 383 9.71 -9.18 -11.39
CA PRO A 383 10.04 -7.95 -10.68
C PRO A 383 8.95 -6.86 -10.79
N THR A 384 7.98 -7.03 -11.68
CA THR A 384 6.88 -6.08 -11.88
C THR A 384 5.65 -6.46 -11.05
N ILE A 385 5.38 -7.77 -10.89
CA ILE A 385 4.22 -8.30 -10.16
C ILE A 385 4.53 -8.49 -8.67
N PHE A 386 5.77 -8.85 -8.31
CA PHE A 386 6.20 -9.13 -6.94
C PHE A 386 7.13 -8.03 -6.40
N CYS A 387 7.11 -7.81 -5.09
CA CYS A 387 8.14 -7.01 -4.41
C CYS A 387 9.49 -7.73 -4.42
N ALA A 388 10.55 -7.05 -4.88
CA ALA A 388 11.89 -7.30 -4.38
C ALA A 388 12.07 -6.51 -3.08
N GLY A 389 11.68 -7.09 -1.94
CA GLY A 389 12.10 -6.55 -0.63
C GLY A 389 13.63 -6.63 -0.47
N GLU A 390 14.18 -6.00 0.58
CA GLU A 390 15.62 -5.77 0.87
C GLU A 390 16.56 -6.99 0.74
N LYS A 391 16.04 -8.20 0.53
CA LYS A 391 16.79 -9.28 -0.11
C LYS A 391 15.90 -9.91 -1.18
N PRO A 392 16.34 -9.98 -2.46
CA PRO A 392 15.73 -10.95 -3.35
C PRO A 392 16.00 -12.32 -2.73
N MET A 393 15.00 -12.89 -2.06
CA MET A 393 14.99 -14.33 -1.84
C MET A 393 15.12 -14.94 -3.22
N LEU A 394 16.32 -15.48 -3.50
CA LEU A 394 16.76 -16.14 -4.72
C LEU A 394 15.93 -15.70 -5.95
N PRO A 395 16.41 -14.78 -6.81
CA PRO A 395 15.70 -14.36 -8.04
C PRO A 395 15.15 -15.53 -8.87
N GLU A 396 15.79 -16.70 -8.73
CA GLU A 396 15.36 -17.97 -9.28
C GLU A 396 14.00 -18.48 -8.79
N GLN A 397 13.64 -18.25 -7.53
CA GLN A 397 12.39 -18.74 -6.97
C GLN A 397 11.19 -17.86 -7.37
N GLN A 398 11.41 -16.55 -7.56
CA GLN A 398 10.37 -15.61 -8.00
C GLN A 398 9.86 -15.94 -9.39
N HIS A 399 10.76 -16.09 -10.36
CA HIS A 399 10.35 -16.42 -11.73
C HIS A 399 9.82 -17.85 -11.83
N ARG A 400 10.32 -18.81 -11.03
CA ARG A 400 9.74 -20.17 -10.96
C ARG A 400 8.32 -20.15 -10.43
N LEU A 401 8.03 -19.34 -9.41
CA LEU A 401 6.68 -19.15 -8.90
C LEU A 401 5.77 -18.53 -9.98
N LEU A 402 6.21 -17.45 -10.64
CA LEU A 402 5.39 -16.82 -11.68
C LEU A 402 5.17 -17.75 -12.89
N PHE A 403 6.20 -18.49 -13.30
CA PHE A 403 6.09 -19.53 -14.32
C PHE A 403 5.01 -20.57 -13.95
N PHE A 404 5.01 -21.04 -12.70
CA PHE A 404 4.01 -21.96 -12.20
C PHE A 404 2.58 -21.36 -12.26
N LEU A 405 2.43 -20.08 -11.91
CA LEU A 405 1.14 -19.38 -11.98
C LEU A 405 0.65 -19.20 -13.43
N ILE A 406 1.55 -18.87 -14.38
CA ILE A 406 1.21 -18.72 -15.81
C ILE A 406 0.75 -20.07 -16.38
N THR A 407 1.49 -21.14 -16.10
CA THR A 407 1.25 -22.49 -16.65
C THR A 407 0.11 -23.24 -15.97
N THR A 408 -0.36 -22.78 -14.80
CA THR A 408 -1.38 -23.48 -14.00
C THR A 408 -2.64 -22.64 -13.76
N PRO A 409 -3.54 -22.49 -14.76
CA PRO A 409 -4.77 -21.69 -14.67
C PRO A 409 -5.70 -22.03 -13.48
N ARG A 410 -5.66 -23.30 -13.03
CA ARG A 410 -6.49 -23.81 -11.93
C ARG A 410 -6.17 -23.18 -10.57
N VAL A 411 -5.04 -22.51 -10.42
CA VAL A 411 -4.68 -21.85 -9.16
C VAL A 411 -5.60 -20.67 -8.87
N ILE A 412 -6.01 -19.92 -9.90
CA ILE A 412 -6.69 -18.61 -9.74
C ILE A 412 -8.18 -18.65 -10.11
N SER A 413 -8.56 -19.45 -11.11
CA SER A 413 -9.95 -19.54 -11.63
C SER A 413 -11.04 -19.70 -10.56
N LEU A 414 -10.81 -20.48 -9.50
CA LEU A 414 -11.81 -20.69 -8.44
C LEU A 414 -11.96 -19.50 -7.47
N ILE A 415 -10.97 -18.61 -7.39
CA ILE A 415 -11.02 -17.43 -6.52
C ILE A 415 -12.00 -16.39 -7.08
N THR A 416 -12.01 -16.22 -8.40
CA THR A 416 -12.94 -15.32 -9.10
C THR A 416 -14.36 -15.88 -9.12
N ASP A 417 -14.52 -17.20 -9.22
CA ASP A 417 -15.84 -17.86 -9.24
C ASP A 417 -16.51 -17.85 -7.85
N HIS A 418 -15.76 -18.10 -6.77
CA HIS A 418 -16.32 -18.06 -5.41
C HIS A 418 -16.81 -16.66 -4.99
N ARG A 419 -16.26 -15.59 -5.57
CA ARG A 419 -16.70 -14.20 -5.30
C ARG A 419 -17.80 -13.72 -6.24
N GLN A 420 -18.07 -14.41 -7.34
CA GLN A 420 -19.24 -14.15 -8.20
C GLN A 420 -20.56 -14.63 -7.57
N ASN A 421 -20.51 -15.65 -6.70
CA ASN A 421 -21.71 -16.23 -6.08
C ASN A 421 -22.18 -15.52 -4.79
N HIS A 422 -21.56 -14.40 -4.41
CA HIS A 422 -21.90 -13.63 -3.20
C HIS A 422 -22.20 -12.14 -3.47
N ALA A 423 -22.51 -11.78 -4.72
CA ALA A 423 -22.96 -10.44 -5.11
C ALA A 423 -24.45 -10.43 -5.47
#